data_AF-A0A2U1CEP1-F1
#
_entry.id   AF-A0A2U1CEP1-F1
#
_cell.length_a   1.000
_cell.length_b   1.000
_cell.length_c   1.000
_cell.angle_alpha   90.00
_cell.angle_beta   90.00
_cell.angle_gamma   90.00
#
_symmetry.space_group_name_H-M   'P 1'
#
loop_
_entity.id
_entity.type
_entity.pdbx_description
1 polymer ?
#
loop_
_entity_poly.entity_id
_entity_poly.type
_entity_poly.pdbx_seq_one_letter_code
_entity_poly.pdbx_strand_id
1 'polypeptide(L)'
;MEIISLVCILIALAAMMYFGYRGTPIILVAPLCGIFVCLTSGLDLAMGMGTTYLNGLGNWIGSYFFTLFTGAIFGCVMTDSGAARSIGLKLSSLATT
;
A
#
# COMPACT_ATOMS: atom_id res chain seq x y z
N MET A 1 -14.30 22.06 -14.28
CA MET A 1 -14.35 21.60 -12.88
C MET A 1 -14.01 20.11 -12.80
N GLU A 2 -14.57 19.22 -13.63
CA GLU A 2 -14.20 17.79 -13.61
C GLU A 2 -12.77 17.47 -14.09
N ILE A 3 -12.30 18.14 -15.14
CA ILE A 3 -10.97 17.88 -15.72
C ILE A 3 -9.84 18.18 -14.70
N ILE A 4 -10.02 19.21 -13.87
CA ILE A 4 -9.03 19.60 -12.85
C ILE A 4 -8.92 18.51 -11.78
N SER A 5 -10.06 18.00 -11.30
CA SER A 5 -10.10 16.89 -10.33
C SER A 5 -9.46 15.62 -10.92
N LEU A 6 -9.72 15.32 -12.19
CA LEU A 6 -9.13 14.17 -12.90
C LEU A 6 -7.60 14.27 -13.00
N VAL A 7 -7.08 15.43 -13.36
CA VAL A 7 -5.63 15.68 -13.43
C VAL A 7 -5.00 15.60 -12.04
N CYS A 8 -5.64 16.14 -11.01
CA CYS A 8 -5.16 16.05 -9.62
C CYS A 8 -5.12 14.59 -9.12
N ILE A 9 -6.14 13.78 -9.44
CA ILE A 9 -6.16 12.35 -9.11
C ILE A 9 -5.03 11.61 -9.81
N LEU A 10 -4.79 11.87 -11.10
CA LEU A 10 -3.68 11.25 -11.85
C LEU A 10 -2.31 11.60 -11.26
N ILE A 11 -2.11 12.86 -10.85
CA ILE A 11 -0.88 13.30 -10.19
C ILE A 11 -0.72 12.61 -8.84
N ALA A 12 -1.78 12.52 -8.04
CA ALA A 12 -1.74 11.84 -6.75
C ALA A 12 -1.46 10.33 -6.89
N LEU A 13 -2.03 9.68 -7.91
CA LEU A 13 -1.79 8.28 -8.23
C LEU A 13 -0.32 8.05 -8.62
N ALA A 14 0.24 8.91 -9.49
CA ALA A 14 1.64 8.86 -9.88
C ALA A 14 2.57 9.06 -8.67
N ALA A 15 2.25 10.02 -7.79
CA ALA A 15 2.98 10.23 -6.55
C ALA A 15 2.91 9.01 -5.62
N MET A 16 1.73 8.41 -5.46
CA MET A 16 1.53 7.22 -4.63
C MET A 16 2.36 6.04 -5.13
N MET A 17 2.39 5.80 -6.45
CA MET A 17 3.25 4.78 -7.05
C MET A 17 4.73 5.06 -6.78
N TYR A 18 5.18 6.29 -7.02
CA TYR A 18 6.57 6.68 -6.81
C TYR A 18 7.02 6.46 -5.36
N PHE A 19 6.22 6.89 -4.38
CA PHE A 19 6.51 6.66 -2.96
C PHE A 19 6.38 5.18 -2.56
N GLY A 20 5.49 4.42 -3.20
CA GLY A 20 5.38 2.97 -2.98
C GLY A 20 6.65 2.21 -3.36
N TYR A 21 7.32 2.59 -4.45
CA TYR A 21 8.57 1.96 -4.87
C TYR A 21 9.78 2.38 -4.03
N ARG A 22 9.72 3.51 -3.31
CA ARG A 22 10.85 4.00 -2.51
C ARG A 22 11.02 3.29 -1.17
N GLY A 23 10.28 2.22 -0.90
CA GLY A 23 10.33 1.46 0.35
C GLY A 23 9.70 2.19 1.55
N THR A 24 9.05 3.34 1.33
CA THR A 24 8.23 3.99 2.35
C THR A 24 6.99 3.15 2.64
N PRO A 25 6.56 3.02 3.91
CA PRO A 25 5.39 2.23 4.25
C PRO A 25 4.15 2.79 3.54
N ILE A 26 3.57 2.00 2.63
CA ILE A 26 2.43 2.40 1.79
C ILE A 26 1.23 2.88 2.64
N ILE A 27 1.12 2.33 3.85
CA ILE A 27 0.13 2.68 4.88
C ILE A 27 0.20 4.15 5.30
N LEU A 28 1.39 4.76 5.29
CA LEU A 28 1.56 6.19 5.62
C LEU A 28 1.36 7.09 4.38
N VAL A 29 1.71 6.57 3.21
CA VAL A 29 1.63 7.29 1.94
C VAL A 29 0.18 7.45 1.50
N ALA A 30 -0.66 6.43 1.66
CA ALA A 30 -2.05 6.45 1.22
C ALA A 30 -2.90 7.57 1.87
N PRO A 31 -2.86 7.80 3.20
CA PRO A 31 -3.53 8.93 3.84
C PRO A 31 -3.01 10.28 3.34
N LEU A 32 -1.69 10.43 3.16
CA LEU A 32 -1.08 11.68 2.69
C LEU A 32 -1.55 12.03 1.27
N CYS A 33 -1.57 11.04 0.38
CA CYS A 33 -2.12 11.20 -0.96
C CYS A 33 -3.63 11.51 -0.92
N GLY A 34 -4.40 10.87 -0.03
CA GLY A 34 -5.82 11.16 0.17
C GLY A 34 -6.10 12.61 0.61
N ILE A 35 -5.32 13.11 1.57
CA ILE A 35 -5.38 14.51 2.02
C ILE A 35 -5.07 15.46 0.87
N PHE A 36 -4.01 15.17 0.10
CA PHE A 36 -3.61 15.98 -1.05
C PHE A 36 -4.72 16.06 -2.11
N VAL A 37 -5.37 14.93 -2.43
CA VAL A 37 -6.50 14.88 -3.39
C VAL A 37 -7.73 15.62 -2.86
N CYS A 38 -8.07 15.46 -1.58
CA CYS A 38 -9.22 16.15 -0.98
C CYS A 38 -9.03 17.67 -1.01
N LEU A 39 -7.83 18.15 -0.67
CA LEU A 39 -7.49 19.58 -0.70
C LEU A 39 -7.53 20.16 -2.12
N THR A 40 -7.03 19.42 -3.11
CA THR A 40 -7.01 19.88 -4.51
C THR A 40 -8.36 19.75 -5.21
N SER A 41 -9.22 18.82 -4.78
CA SER A 41 -10.53 18.56 -5.40
C SER A 41 -11.67 19.38 -4.79
N GLY A 42 -11.41 20.19 -3.76
CA GLY A 42 -12.45 21.00 -3.08
C GLY A 42 -13.48 20.18 -2.32
N LEU A 43 -13.14 18.92 -1.99
CA LEU A 43 -13.99 18.03 -1.19
C LEU A 43 -13.76 18.30 0.30
N ASP A 44 -14.82 18.14 1.10
CA ASP A 44 -14.70 18.26 2.56
C ASP A 44 -13.71 17.21 3.08
N LEU A 45 -12.61 17.69 3.68
CA LEU A 45 -11.53 16.86 4.20
C LEU A 45 -12.04 15.89 5.26
N ALA A 46 -13.00 16.32 6.09
CA ALA A 46 -13.58 15.48 7.14
C ALA A 46 -14.37 14.31 6.55
N MET A 47 -15.16 14.56 5.50
CA MET A 47 -15.94 13.52 4.84
C MET A 47 -15.05 12.61 3.97
N GLY A 48 -14.15 13.17 3.16
CA GLY A 48 -13.30 12.39 2.27
C GLY A 48 -12.35 11.44 3.01
N MET A 49 -11.72 11.92 4.09
CA MET A 49 -10.84 11.07 4.91
C MET A 49 -11.64 10.18 5.88
N GLY A 50 -12.68 10.73 6.50
CA GLY A 50 -13.44 10.03 7.55
C GLY A 50 -14.39 8.97 7.03
N THR A 51 -15.00 9.16 5.85
CA THR A 51 -15.95 8.20 5.29
C THR A 51 -15.35 7.47 4.10
N THR A 52 -14.93 8.16 3.04
CA THR A 52 -14.51 7.50 1.79
C THR A 52 -13.22 6.70 1.97
N TYR A 53 -12.18 7.32 2.52
CA TYR A 53 -10.89 6.65 2.75
C TYR A 53 -11.00 5.52 3.78
N LEU A 54 -11.54 5.80 4.97
CA LEU A 54 -11.65 4.80 6.04
C LEU A 54 -12.58 3.64 5.69
N ASN A 55 -13.68 3.87 4.97
CA ASN A 55 -14.56 2.79 4.53
C ASN A 55 -13.86 1.92 3.49
N GLY A 56 -13.17 2.52 2.52
CA GLY A 56 -12.36 1.78 1.54
C GLY A 56 -11.25 0.95 2.19
N LEU A 57 -10.51 1.56 3.13
CA LEU A 57 -9.48 0.87 3.91
C LEU A 57 -10.07 -0.28 4.73
N GLY A 58 -11.16 -0.03 5.46
CA GLY A 58 -11.82 -1.02 6.31
C GLY A 58 -12.35 -2.21 5.49
N ASN A 59 -12.96 -1.95 4.34
CA ASN A 59 -13.45 -3.00 3.45
C ASN A 59 -12.32 -3.83 2.84
N TRP A 60 -11.20 -3.18 2.47
CA TRP A 60 -10.01 -3.87 1.98
C TRP A 60 -9.39 -4.76 3.07
N ILE A 61 -9.20 -4.23 4.28
CA ILE A 61 -8.71 -5.03 5.41
C ILE A 61 -9.65 -6.20 5.67
N GLY A 62 -10.97 -5.97 5.72
CA GLY A 62 -11.96 -7.04 5.95
C GLY A 62 -11.92 -8.13 4.88
N SER A 63 -11.83 -7.75 3.61
CA SER A 63 -11.83 -8.70 2.48
C SER A 63 -10.54 -9.52 2.38
N TYR A 64 -9.40 -8.91 2.66
CA TYR A 64 -8.08 -9.56 2.54
C TYR A 64 -7.50 -10.01 3.87
N PHE A 65 -8.25 -9.89 4.98
CA PHE A 65 -7.76 -10.17 6.32
C PHE A 65 -7.11 -11.54 6.42
N PHE A 66 -7.83 -12.59 6.04
CA PHE A 66 -7.32 -13.97 6.14
C PHE A 66 -6.13 -14.22 5.21
N THR A 67 -6.11 -13.62 4.01
CA THR A 67 -4.98 -13.73 3.08
C THR A 67 -3.72 -13.08 3.67
N LEU A 68 -3.84 -11.87 4.22
CA LEU A 68 -2.72 -11.17 4.85
C LEU A 68 -2.28 -11.85 6.15
N PHE A 69 -3.22 -12.33 6.95
CA PHE A 69 -2.97 -13.01 8.22
C PHE A 69 -2.25 -14.35 8.02
N THR A 70 -2.74 -15.18 7.11
CA THR A 70 -2.06 -16.44 6.74
C THR A 70 -0.70 -16.18 6.11
N GLY A 71 -0.57 -15.13 5.28
CA GLY A 71 0.72 -14.67 4.77
C GLY A 71 1.71 -14.30 5.88
N ALA A 72 1.25 -13.59 6.91
CA ALA A 72 2.08 -13.23 8.08
C ALA A 72 2.50 -14.47 8.88
N ILE A 73 1.59 -15.41 9.15
CA ILE A 73 1.91 -16.68 9.82
C ILE A 73 2.94 -17.46 9.01
N PHE A 74 2.71 -17.61 7.70
CA PHE A 74 3.63 -18.31 6.81
C PHE A 74 5.01 -17.65 6.82
N GLY A 75 5.08 -16.32 6.80
CA GLY A 75 6.33 -15.57 6.92
C GLY A 75 7.08 -15.85 8.23
N CYS A 76 6.39 -15.86 9.37
CA CYS A 76 7.00 -16.21 10.66
C CYS A 76 7.49 -17.65 10.68
N VAL A 77 6.66 -18.62 10.27
CA VAL A 77 7.05 -20.04 10.21
C VAL A 77 8.25 -20.26 9.29
N MET A 78 8.31 -19.57 8.15
CA MET A 78 9.43 -19.64 7.21
C MET A 78 10.73 -19.05 7.78
N THR A 79 10.59 -18.05 8.65
CA THR A 79 11.71 -17.44 9.38
C THR A 79 12.21 -18.38 10.47
N ASP A 80 11.31 -18.91 11.30
CA ASP A 80 11.64 -19.79 12.43
C ASP A 80 12.21 -21.15 11.97
N SER A 81 11.71 -21.69 10.86
CA SER A 81 12.22 -22.94 10.26
C SER A 81 13.55 -22.77 9.53
N GLY A 82 14.03 -21.54 9.32
CA GLY A 82 15.22 -21.27 8.50
C GLY A 82 15.04 -21.55 7.00
N ALA A 83 13.83 -21.89 6.56
CA ALA A 83 13.51 -22.13 5.15
C ALA A 83 13.80 -20.90 4.28
N ALA A 84 13.51 -19.69 4.81
CA ALA A 84 13.83 -18.43 4.13
C ALA A 84 15.33 -18.30 3.82
N ARG A 85 16.20 -18.69 4.77
CA ARG A 85 17.65 -18.62 4.61
C ARG A 85 18.16 -19.64 3.59
N SER A 86 17.65 -20.86 3.63
CA SER A 86 18.01 -21.92 2.68
C SER A 86 17.69 -21.52 1.23
N ILE A 87 16.49 -20.97 1.00
CA ILE A 87 16.07 -20.48 -0.32
C ILE A 87 16.92 -19.29 -0.76
N GLY A 88 17.21 -18.34 0.14
CA GLY A 88 18.07 -17.20 -0.16
C GLY A 88 19.47 -17.60 -0.60
N LEU A 89 20.10 -18.57 0.07
CA LEU A 89 21.44 -19.07 -0.29
C LEU A 89 21.44 -19.79 -1.65
N LYS A 90 20.38 -20.53 -1.96
CA LYS A 90 20.27 -21.24 -3.25
C LYS A 90 20.04 -20.27 -4.40
N LEU A 91 19.28 -19.19 -4.19
CA LEU A 91 19.10 -18.12 -5.16
C LEU A 91 20.40 -17.33 -5.38
N SER A 92 21.17 -17.04 -4.33
CA SER A 92 22.43 -16.32 -4.48
C SER A 92 23.49 -17.14 -5.22
N SER A 93 23.53 -18.46 -5.02
CA SER A 93 24.44 -19.33 -5.79
C SER A 93 24.11 -19.34 -7.28
N LEU A 94 22.83 -19.30 -7.64
CA LEU A 94 22.37 -19.22 -9.04
C LEU A 94 22.70 -17.88 -9.72
N ALA A 95 22.62 -16.77 -8.97
CA ALA A 95 22.93 -15.44 -9.52
C ALA A 95 24.44 -15.16 -9.65
N THR A 96 25.28 -15.95 -8.97
CA THR A 96 26.76 -15.80 -9.00
C THR A 96 27.45 -16.86 -9.88
N THR A 97 26.68 -17.76 -10.50
CA THR A 97 27.16 -18.70 -11.54
C THR A 97 26.95 -18.08 -12.91
#